data_AF-A0A964HWZ6-F1
#
_entry.id   AF-A0A964HWZ6-F1
#
_cell.length_a   1.000
_cell.length_b   1.000
_cell.length_c   1.000
_cell.angle_alpha   90.00
_cell.angle_beta   90.00
_cell.angle_gamma   90.00
#
_symmetry.space_group_name_H-M   'P 1'
#
loop_
_entity.id
_entity.type
_entity.pdbx_description
1 polymer ?
#
loop_
_entity_poly.entity_id
_entity_poly.type
_entity_poly.pdbx_seq_one_letter_code
_entity_poly.pdbx_strand_id
1 'polypeptide(L)'
;MTSQAGTSSSKPRKARFVATCGVAVLMAAAISPAIATPALAVDATDTAAVYDINESVQLWGAAAAMLGTAGSLWEPANTAGLHRTSKVAVITYNLVITNGAVTSGDTFAGATYGRPAKGFQLSEKWAETGFAAEPATSTSLAKVGKLKIKLGEPGTQTTVTAQVYANCFKQPTNANPKEVPAGYRCKKSDVLASGGMLKMTARPPSTMTAPGDTSIVIQSTGLTYDQLVAIASSFVQVAPDPNVAAGSAQMRAVCKQIVTDKSTFSAADKLAQANGYTARLASVNGQPQALTMDFRFDRMNLSTVNNAVTECTYG
;
A
#
# COMPACT_ATOMS: atom_id res chain seq x y z
N MET A 1 -56.71 14.15 -25.76
CA MET A 1 -55.98 14.76 -26.88
C MET A 1 -54.64 15.27 -26.35
N THR A 2 -53.54 14.82 -26.97
CA THR A 2 -52.12 15.32 -26.96
C THR A 2 -51.45 15.59 -25.60
N SER A 3 -50.51 14.80 -25.05
CA SER A 3 -49.25 14.15 -25.51
C SER A 3 -47.98 15.03 -25.48
N GLN A 4 -46.90 14.39 -24.99
CA GLN A 4 -45.45 14.71 -24.98
C GLN A 4 -44.88 15.42 -23.73
N ALA A 5 -43.74 15.02 -23.16
CA ALA A 5 -42.90 13.83 -23.34
C ALA A 5 -41.96 13.70 -22.13
N GLY A 6 -41.81 12.48 -21.60
CA GLY A 6 -40.77 12.12 -20.64
C GLY A 6 -39.56 11.49 -21.33
N THR A 7 -38.39 11.57 -20.69
CA THR A 7 -37.25 10.72 -21.02
C THR A 7 -36.52 10.31 -19.73
N SER A 8 -36.76 9.06 -19.34
CA SER A 8 -35.86 8.24 -18.52
C SER A 8 -34.91 7.47 -19.43
N SER A 9 -33.64 7.32 -19.06
CA SER A 9 -32.71 6.35 -19.67
C SER A 9 -31.71 5.94 -18.58
N SER A 10 -31.76 4.75 -17.97
CA SER A 10 -31.54 3.37 -18.45
C SER A 10 -30.07 3.03 -18.73
N LYS A 11 -29.45 2.30 -17.78
CA LYS A 11 -28.29 1.42 -18.01
C LYS A 11 -28.64 0.37 -19.07
N PRO A 12 -27.71 0.03 -19.97
CA PRO A 12 -27.22 -1.37 -20.09
C PRO A 12 -25.76 -1.40 -20.60
N ARG A 13 -25.00 -2.50 -20.83
CA ARG A 13 -25.10 -3.95 -20.68
C ARG A 13 -23.67 -4.51 -20.86
N LYS A 14 -23.43 -5.69 -20.30
CA LYS A 14 -22.29 -6.58 -20.58
C LYS A 14 -22.18 -6.88 -22.07
N ALA A 15 -20.97 -6.73 -22.64
CA ALA A 15 -20.65 -7.20 -23.98
C ALA A 15 -20.24 -8.68 -23.95
N ARG A 16 -20.98 -9.50 -24.69
CA ARG A 16 -20.59 -10.84 -25.16
C ARG A 16 -19.63 -10.63 -26.34
N PHE A 17 -18.47 -11.27 -26.33
CA PHE A 17 -17.66 -11.40 -27.54
C PHE A 17 -18.01 -12.68 -28.30
N VAL A 18 -18.26 -12.48 -29.59
CA VAL A 18 -18.63 -13.47 -30.60
C VAL A 18 -17.35 -14.10 -31.16
N ALA A 19 -17.37 -15.42 -31.28
CA ALA A 19 -16.35 -16.19 -31.99
C ALA A 19 -16.43 -15.94 -33.51
N THR A 20 -15.28 -15.78 -34.16
CA THR A 20 -15.14 -15.99 -35.60
C THR A 20 -13.84 -16.72 -35.90
N CYS A 21 -13.97 -17.85 -36.60
CA CYS A 21 -12.89 -18.64 -37.16
C CYS A 21 -12.31 -17.96 -38.41
N GLY A 22 -11.00 -18.01 -38.57
CA GLY A 22 -10.28 -17.80 -39.82
C GLY A 22 -9.05 -18.70 -39.85
N VAL A 23 -8.98 -19.59 -40.83
CA VAL A 23 -7.99 -20.68 -40.94
C VAL A 23 -6.80 -20.28 -41.83
N ALA A 24 -5.61 -20.56 -41.30
CA ALA A 24 -4.32 -20.97 -41.89
C ALA A 24 -3.61 -20.16 -42.99
N VAL A 25 -2.31 -19.91 -42.74
CA VAL A 25 -1.21 -20.40 -43.60
C VAL A 25 -0.04 -20.85 -42.69
N LEU A 26 0.40 -22.10 -42.86
CA LEU A 26 1.64 -22.65 -42.30
C LEU A 26 2.85 -22.09 -43.03
N MET A 27 3.88 -21.67 -42.29
CA MET A 27 5.28 -21.83 -42.69
C MET A 27 6.08 -22.24 -41.46
N ALA A 28 6.59 -23.47 -41.50
CA ALA A 28 7.47 -24.03 -40.48
C ALA A 28 8.91 -23.56 -40.71
N ALA A 29 9.56 -23.05 -39.67
CA ALA A 29 11.02 -22.98 -39.59
C ALA A 29 11.47 -23.12 -38.13
N ALA A 30 12.18 -24.23 -37.88
CA ALA A 30 13.13 -24.54 -36.81
C ALA A 30 12.83 -24.06 -35.37
N ILE A 31 12.49 -25.03 -34.53
CA ILE A 31 12.33 -24.92 -33.08
C ILE A 31 13.72 -25.04 -32.43
N SER A 32 14.12 -24.02 -31.68
CA SER A 32 15.00 -24.16 -30.51
C SER A 32 14.30 -23.43 -29.36
N PRO A 33 14.09 -24.07 -28.18
CA PRO A 33 13.38 -23.44 -27.09
C PRO A 33 14.33 -22.50 -26.36
N ALA A 34 14.36 -21.23 -26.75
CA ALA A 34 14.69 -20.20 -25.79
C ALA A 34 13.52 -20.21 -24.78
N ILE A 35 13.77 -20.75 -23.59
CA ILE A 35 12.86 -20.60 -22.46
C ILE A 35 12.87 -19.11 -22.11
N ALA A 36 12.06 -18.35 -22.83
CA ALA A 36 11.72 -17.00 -22.48
C ALA A 36 10.90 -17.11 -21.19
N THR A 37 11.51 -16.77 -20.06
CA THR A 37 10.74 -16.26 -18.94
C THR A 37 9.84 -15.15 -19.49
N PRO A 38 8.52 -15.18 -19.23
CA PRO A 38 7.66 -14.10 -19.70
C PRO A 38 8.08 -12.82 -18.99
N ALA A 39 8.81 -11.94 -19.70
CA ALA A 39 8.74 -10.53 -19.42
C ALA A 39 7.27 -10.16 -19.59
N LEU A 40 6.64 -9.70 -18.51
CA LEU A 40 5.27 -9.23 -18.53
C LEU A 40 5.21 -8.03 -19.48
N ALA A 41 4.86 -8.28 -20.74
CA ALA A 41 4.45 -7.25 -21.67
C ALA A 41 3.16 -6.65 -21.14
N VAL A 42 3.24 -5.41 -20.66
CA VAL A 42 2.10 -4.66 -20.17
C VAL A 42 1.32 -4.14 -21.37
N ASP A 43 0.08 -4.61 -21.51
CA ASP A 43 -0.85 -4.09 -22.52
C ASP A 43 -1.18 -2.62 -22.23
N ALA A 44 -1.06 -1.76 -23.24
CA ALA A 44 -0.99 -0.30 -23.11
C ALA A 44 -2.35 0.40 -22.91
N THR A 45 -3.35 -0.31 -22.37
CA THR A 45 -4.66 0.26 -22.06
C THR A 45 -4.77 0.45 -20.55
N ASP A 46 -4.53 1.69 -20.13
CA ASP A 46 -4.56 2.22 -18.75
C ASP A 46 -3.18 2.29 -18.04
N THR A 47 -2.35 3.24 -18.47
CA THR A 47 -1.02 3.52 -17.87
C THR A 47 -1.07 3.91 -16.40
N ALA A 48 -2.25 4.23 -15.84
CA ALA A 48 -2.40 4.47 -14.41
C ALA A 48 -2.35 3.16 -13.60
N ALA A 49 -3.03 2.11 -14.07
CA ALA A 49 -3.20 0.84 -13.36
C ALA A 49 -1.93 -0.03 -13.30
N VAL A 50 -0.96 0.21 -14.20
CA VAL A 50 0.30 -0.56 -14.28
C VAL A 50 1.19 -0.34 -13.04
N TYR A 51 1.05 0.82 -12.40
CA TYR A 51 1.90 1.23 -11.28
C TYR A 51 1.16 1.18 -9.94
N ASP A 52 -0.15 0.95 -9.95
CA ASP A 52 -0.95 0.74 -8.76
C ASP A 52 -0.79 -0.71 -8.27
N ILE A 53 -0.92 -0.90 -6.96
CA ILE A 53 -0.82 -2.22 -6.33
C ILE A 53 -2.18 -2.54 -5.71
N ASN A 54 -2.68 -3.75 -5.92
CA ASN A 54 -3.83 -4.30 -5.21
C ASN A 54 -3.63 -5.80 -5.04
N GLU A 55 -2.83 -6.17 -4.04
CA GLU A 55 -2.28 -7.50 -3.88
C GLU A 55 -2.44 -7.98 -2.43
N SER A 56 -2.19 -9.26 -2.18
CA SER A 56 -2.22 -9.82 -0.83
C SER A 56 -1.14 -10.86 -0.62
N VAL A 57 -0.28 -10.63 0.38
CA VAL A 57 0.92 -11.42 0.66
C VAL A 57 0.85 -12.11 2.02
N GLN A 58 1.64 -13.17 2.18
CA GLN A 58 1.65 -13.96 3.41
C GLN A 58 2.44 -13.32 4.55
N LEU A 59 3.41 -12.45 4.26
CA LEU A 59 4.34 -11.94 5.28
C LEU A 59 4.33 -10.42 5.27
N TRP A 60 4.49 -9.81 6.45
CA TRP A 60 4.65 -8.37 6.56
C TRP A 60 5.93 -7.89 5.86
N GLY A 61 7.01 -8.66 5.90
CA GLY A 61 8.24 -8.36 5.16
C GLY A 61 8.01 -8.25 3.65
N ALA A 62 7.17 -9.12 3.08
CA ALA A 62 6.80 -9.02 1.68
C ALA A 62 5.95 -7.77 1.40
N ALA A 63 5.03 -7.43 2.31
CA ALA A 63 4.23 -6.20 2.19
C ALA A 63 5.10 -4.94 2.26
N ALA A 64 6.09 -4.93 3.16
CA ALA A 64 7.04 -3.83 3.29
C ALA A 64 7.90 -3.67 2.02
N ALA A 65 8.32 -4.78 1.42
CA ALA A 65 9.02 -4.77 0.13
C ALA A 65 8.15 -4.21 -1.01
N MET A 66 6.85 -4.55 -1.01
CA MET A 66 5.90 -4.03 -2.00
C MET A 66 5.64 -2.53 -1.87
N LEU A 67 5.75 -1.92 -0.68
CA LEU A 67 5.59 -0.47 -0.53
C LEU A 67 6.86 0.31 -0.89
N GLY A 68 8.04 -0.13 -0.46
CA GLY A 68 9.32 0.34 -1.04
C GLY A 68 10.23 1.20 -0.20
N THR A 69 9.71 1.80 0.86
CA THR A 69 10.57 2.35 1.91
C THR A 69 10.76 1.24 2.94
N ALA A 70 11.96 0.69 2.97
CA ALA A 70 12.36 -0.26 4.00
C ALA A 70 12.04 0.35 5.38
N GLY A 71 11.31 -0.40 6.22
CA GLY A 71 10.95 0.07 7.56
C GLY A 71 9.72 0.98 7.66
N SER A 72 8.87 1.00 6.64
CA SER A 72 7.62 1.76 6.64
C SER A 72 6.39 1.03 7.19
N LEU A 73 6.54 -0.22 7.58
CA LEU A 73 5.47 -1.01 8.22
C LEU A 73 5.94 -1.53 9.58
N TRP A 74 4.97 -1.81 10.44
CA TRP A 74 5.18 -2.24 11.81
C TRP A 74 4.34 -3.49 12.11
N GLU A 75 5.00 -4.56 12.56
CA GLU A 75 4.32 -5.81 12.92
C GLU A 75 4.23 -5.94 14.44
N PRO A 76 3.08 -6.34 15.02
CA PRO A 76 2.98 -6.51 16.46
C PRO A 76 3.68 -7.81 16.89
N ALA A 77 4.69 -7.71 17.76
CA ALA A 77 5.35 -8.88 18.35
C ALA A 77 4.47 -9.61 19.39
N ASN A 78 3.48 -8.92 19.97
CA ASN A 78 2.47 -9.48 20.84
C ASN A 78 1.07 -9.25 20.24
N THR A 79 0.34 -10.33 20.01
CA THR A 79 -1.02 -10.28 19.44
C THR A 79 -2.11 -10.60 20.46
N ALA A 80 -1.79 -10.62 21.76
CA ALA A 80 -2.66 -11.08 22.85
C ALA A 80 -3.19 -12.52 22.64
N GLY A 81 -2.36 -13.39 22.04
CA GLY A 81 -2.69 -14.78 21.73
C GLY A 81 -3.60 -14.95 20.50
N LEU A 82 -3.78 -13.89 19.70
CA LEU A 82 -4.59 -13.95 18.49
C LEU A 82 -3.72 -14.30 17.28
N HIS A 83 -4.11 -15.32 16.53
CA HIS A 83 -3.46 -15.64 15.26
C HIS A 83 -3.95 -14.71 14.16
N ARG A 84 -3.07 -14.36 13.22
CA ARG A 84 -3.47 -13.65 12.00
C ARG A 84 -4.35 -14.57 11.15
N THR A 85 -5.53 -14.10 10.76
CA THR A 85 -6.53 -14.87 10.02
C THR A 85 -6.68 -14.43 8.56
N SER A 86 -6.05 -13.32 8.17
CA SER A 86 -5.96 -12.88 6.78
C SER A 86 -4.51 -12.84 6.29
N LYS A 87 -4.35 -12.77 4.97
CA LYS A 87 -3.14 -12.24 4.34
C LYS A 87 -2.97 -10.75 4.68
N VAL A 88 -1.78 -10.21 4.44
CA VAL A 88 -1.54 -8.77 4.46
C VAL A 88 -1.94 -8.22 3.10
N ALA A 89 -3.03 -7.45 3.06
CA ALA A 89 -3.43 -6.73 1.86
C ALA A 89 -2.54 -5.51 1.68
N VAL A 90 -2.10 -5.24 0.45
CA VAL A 90 -1.26 -4.09 0.08
C VAL A 90 -1.93 -3.40 -1.08
N ILE A 91 -2.24 -2.12 -0.89
CA ILE A 91 -2.94 -1.32 -1.88
C ILE A 91 -2.26 0.03 -2.03
N THR A 92 -1.99 0.45 -3.27
CA THR A 92 -1.46 1.79 -3.56
C THR A 92 -2.14 2.38 -4.79
N TYR A 93 -2.51 3.66 -4.72
CA TYR A 93 -3.09 4.40 -5.85
C TYR A 93 -2.46 5.77 -6.00
N ASN A 94 -2.24 6.20 -7.24
CA ASN A 94 -1.95 7.60 -7.58
C ASN A 94 -0.79 8.24 -6.78
N LEU A 95 0.26 7.46 -6.49
CA LEU A 95 1.43 7.96 -5.77
C LEU A 95 2.12 9.08 -6.56
N VAL A 96 2.49 10.15 -5.87
CA VAL A 96 3.21 11.29 -6.44
C VAL A 96 4.55 11.43 -5.72
N ILE A 97 5.62 11.62 -6.51
CA ILE A 97 6.97 11.79 -6.01
C ILE A 97 7.42 13.25 -6.23
N THR A 98 7.93 13.88 -5.17
CA THR A 98 8.57 15.19 -5.23
C THR A 98 9.91 15.12 -4.50
N ASN A 99 10.99 15.56 -5.14
CA ASN A 99 12.34 15.61 -4.55
C ASN A 99 12.81 14.26 -3.95
N GLY A 100 12.47 13.15 -4.59
CA GLY A 100 12.88 11.83 -4.10
C GLY A 100 12.04 11.26 -2.95
N ALA A 101 10.90 11.87 -2.63
CA ALA A 101 10.00 11.42 -1.59
C ALA A 101 8.55 11.33 -2.10
N VAL A 102 7.79 10.39 -1.56
CA VAL A 102 6.35 10.27 -1.83
C VAL A 102 5.64 11.40 -1.07
N THR A 103 4.92 12.26 -1.80
CA THR A 103 4.25 13.45 -1.23
C THR A 103 2.73 13.38 -1.24
N SER A 104 2.14 12.49 -2.03
CA SER A 104 0.69 12.26 -2.04
C SER A 104 0.34 10.93 -2.72
N GLY A 105 -0.95 10.67 -2.86
CA GLY A 105 -1.53 9.40 -3.30
C GLY A 105 -2.13 8.66 -2.12
N ASP A 106 -2.51 7.40 -2.32
CA ASP A 106 -3.13 6.57 -1.30
C ASP A 106 -2.32 5.30 -1.08
N THR A 107 -2.10 4.92 0.18
CA THR A 107 -1.48 3.63 0.53
C THR A 107 -2.28 2.92 1.62
N PHE A 108 -2.17 1.59 1.64
CA PHE A 108 -2.73 0.75 2.67
C PHE A 108 -1.91 -0.54 2.78
N ALA A 109 -1.57 -0.92 4.00
CA ALA A 109 -1.21 -2.28 4.37
C ALA A 109 -2.07 -2.70 5.55
N GLY A 110 -2.66 -3.90 5.50
CA GLY A 110 -3.50 -4.32 6.62
C GLY A 110 -3.77 -5.80 6.72
N ALA A 111 -4.03 -6.24 7.95
CA ALA A 111 -4.36 -7.62 8.26
C ALA A 111 -5.31 -7.75 9.44
N THR A 112 -6.03 -8.87 9.50
CA THR A 112 -6.93 -9.23 10.59
C THR A 112 -6.32 -10.30 11.47
N TYR A 113 -6.47 -10.13 12.79
CA TYR A 113 -6.04 -11.06 13.83
C TYR A 113 -7.25 -11.50 14.64
N GLY A 114 -7.37 -12.80 14.88
CA GLY A 114 -8.49 -13.38 15.63
C GLY A 114 -9.79 -13.47 14.83
N ARG A 115 -10.92 -13.44 15.54
CA ARG A 115 -12.27 -13.62 15.01
C ARG A 115 -13.14 -12.39 15.32
N PRO A 116 -14.30 -12.21 14.67
CA PRO A 116 -15.15 -11.03 14.89
C PRO A 116 -15.53 -10.76 16.36
N ALA A 117 -15.73 -11.80 17.17
CA ALA A 117 -16.06 -11.67 18.60
C ALA A 117 -14.86 -11.27 19.48
N LYS A 118 -13.64 -11.61 19.05
CA LYS A 118 -12.39 -11.29 19.76
C LYS A 118 -11.25 -11.24 18.75
N GLY A 119 -10.84 -10.04 18.41
CA GLY A 119 -9.90 -9.81 17.33
C GLY A 119 -9.52 -8.35 17.18
N PHE A 120 -8.56 -8.10 16.30
CA PHE A 120 -8.26 -6.75 15.85
C PHE A 120 -7.89 -6.71 14.37
N GLN A 121 -8.12 -5.57 13.75
CA GLN A 121 -7.63 -5.22 12.43
C GLN A 121 -6.50 -4.22 12.59
N LEU A 122 -5.39 -4.49 11.91
CA LEU A 122 -4.26 -3.59 11.77
C LEU A 122 -4.33 -2.95 10.40
N SER A 123 -4.26 -1.63 10.37
CA SER A 123 -4.22 -0.83 9.14
C SER A 123 -3.11 0.19 9.23
N GLU A 124 -2.28 0.21 8.22
CA GLU A 124 -1.11 1.07 8.12
C GLU A 124 -1.08 1.79 6.77
N LYS A 125 -0.50 2.97 6.76
CA LYS A 125 -0.19 3.73 5.54
C LYS A 125 1.02 4.61 5.77
N TRP A 126 1.62 5.11 4.70
CA TRP A 126 2.55 6.23 4.81
C TRP A 126 1.82 7.46 5.37
N ALA A 127 2.50 8.22 6.23
CA ALA A 127 1.88 9.34 6.92
C ALA A 127 1.40 10.43 5.94
N GLU A 128 2.18 10.68 4.89
CA GLU A 128 1.91 11.71 3.87
C GLU A 128 0.86 11.32 2.81
N THR A 129 0.41 10.05 2.79
CA THR A 129 -0.60 9.58 1.81
C THR A 129 -1.99 9.52 2.42
N GLY A 130 -3.05 9.45 1.60
CA GLY A 130 -4.36 9.00 2.04
C GLY A 130 -4.38 7.49 2.30
N PHE A 131 -5.50 6.99 2.83
CA PHE A 131 -5.74 5.57 3.01
C PHE A 131 -6.39 5.01 1.74
N ALA A 132 -5.72 4.07 1.08
CA ALA A 132 -6.28 3.37 -0.08
C ALA A 132 -7.47 2.46 0.29
N ALA A 133 -7.53 2.04 1.55
CA ALA A 133 -8.69 1.44 2.18
C ALA A 133 -8.87 2.02 3.58
N GLU A 134 -9.95 2.78 3.78
CA GLU A 134 -10.15 3.50 5.03
C GLU A 134 -10.48 2.56 6.20
N PRO A 135 -9.81 2.69 7.35
CA PRO A 135 -10.22 1.99 8.56
C PRO A 135 -11.64 2.41 8.93
N ALA A 136 -12.52 1.44 9.23
CA ALA A 136 -13.92 1.69 9.56
C ALA A 136 -14.09 2.68 10.75
N THR A 137 -14.36 3.95 10.48
CA THR A 137 -14.63 4.92 11.55
C THR A 137 -16.09 4.83 11.99
N SER A 138 -16.30 4.66 13.30
CA SER A 138 -17.64 4.68 13.89
C SER A 138 -18.04 6.09 14.31
N THR A 139 -19.28 6.48 14.07
CA THR A 139 -19.84 7.73 14.62
C THR A 139 -19.99 7.67 16.14
N SER A 140 -19.96 6.48 16.74
CA SER A 140 -19.96 6.27 18.20
C SER A 140 -18.58 6.43 18.84
N LEU A 141 -17.54 6.72 18.06
CA LEU A 141 -16.15 6.72 18.49
C LEU A 141 -15.84 7.97 19.32
N ALA A 142 -15.45 7.79 20.58
CA ALA A 142 -14.96 8.88 21.42
C ALA A 142 -13.67 8.54 22.15
N LYS A 143 -12.91 9.57 22.49
CA LYS A 143 -11.56 9.44 23.04
C LYS A 143 -11.60 8.85 24.45
N VAL A 144 -10.80 7.81 24.69
CA VAL A 144 -10.49 7.29 26.03
C VAL A 144 -9.33 8.08 26.63
N GLY A 145 -8.25 8.27 25.87
CA GLY A 145 -7.04 8.90 26.39
C GLY A 145 -5.93 9.11 25.37
N LYS A 146 -4.82 9.68 25.84
CA LYS A 146 -3.52 9.70 25.16
C LYS A 146 -2.53 8.96 26.03
N LEU A 147 -1.60 8.24 25.42
CA LEU A 147 -0.50 7.59 26.12
C LEU A 147 0.78 7.68 25.29
N LYS A 148 1.91 7.61 25.97
CA LYS A 148 3.21 7.42 25.32
C LYS A 148 3.52 5.92 25.32
N ILE A 149 3.82 5.38 24.14
CA ILE A 149 4.25 3.99 23.97
C ILE A 149 5.61 3.95 23.31
N LYS A 150 6.40 2.94 23.66
CA LYS A 150 7.67 2.67 23.02
C LYS A 150 7.44 1.65 21.92
N LEU A 151 7.95 1.93 20.73
CA LEU A 151 7.94 1.00 19.59
C LEU A 151 9.38 0.59 19.27
N GLY A 152 9.55 -0.58 18.68
CA GLY A 152 10.85 -1.10 18.25
C GLY A 152 11.46 -2.09 19.25
N GLU A 153 12.54 -2.72 18.80
CA GLU A 153 13.29 -3.69 19.59
C GLU A 153 14.02 -3.01 20.76
N PRO A 154 14.33 -3.75 21.85
CA PRO A 154 15.18 -3.23 22.90
C PRO A 154 16.49 -2.65 22.34
N GLY A 155 16.79 -1.39 22.66
CA GLY A 155 17.98 -0.68 22.17
C GLY A 155 17.74 0.24 20.95
N THR A 156 16.66 0.06 20.20
CA THR A 156 16.27 0.92 19.06
C THR A 156 14.92 1.60 19.26
N GLN A 157 14.43 1.62 20.51
CA GLN A 157 13.07 2.04 20.81
C GLN A 157 12.83 3.54 20.55
N THR A 158 11.71 3.83 19.89
CA THR A 158 11.20 5.19 19.70
C THR A 158 9.95 5.42 20.56
N THR A 159 9.82 6.61 21.16
CA THR A 159 8.62 6.95 21.94
C THR A 159 7.63 7.72 21.09
N VAL A 160 6.42 7.19 20.93
CA VAL A 160 5.36 7.81 20.15
C VAL A 160 4.15 8.12 21.03
N THR A 161 3.34 9.10 20.61
CA THR A 161 2.07 9.41 21.27
C THR A 161 0.95 8.67 20.56
N ALA A 162 0.32 7.73 21.26
CA ALA A 162 -0.87 7.03 20.80
C ALA A 162 -2.14 7.67 21.38
N GLN A 163 -3.22 7.58 20.61
CA GLN A 163 -4.55 8.00 21.01
C GLN A 163 -5.47 6.79 21.04
N VAL A 164 -6.17 6.58 22.15
CA VAL A 164 -7.11 5.47 22.32
C VAL A 164 -8.53 6.01 22.32
N TYR A 165 -9.40 5.28 21.65
CA TYR A 165 -10.80 5.56 21.46
C TYR A 165 -11.62 4.29 21.73
N ALA A 166 -12.91 4.45 22.01
CA ALA A 166 -13.89 3.37 22.10
C ALA A 166 -15.23 3.78 21.50
N ASN A 167 -16.06 2.81 21.10
CA ASN A 167 -17.39 3.06 20.51
C ASN A 167 -18.47 3.29 21.58
N CYS A 168 -18.19 4.11 22.59
CA CYS A 168 -19.06 4.25 23.76
C CYS A 168 -20.16 5.31 23.61
N PHE A 169 -20.07 6.18 22.60
CA PHE A 169 -21.07 7.22 22.41
C PHE A 169 -22.33 6.64 21.79
N LYS A 170 -23.46 6.78 22.49
CA LYS A 170 -24.75 6.25 22.03
C LYS A 170 -25.29 7.09 20.89
N GLN A 171 -25.36 6.50 19.71
CA GLN A 171 -26.02 7.08 18.54
C GLN A 171 -27.54 6.81 18.59
N PRO A 172 -28.37 7.73 18.07
CA PRO A 172 -29.81 7.50 18.00
C PRO A 172 -30.09 6.41 16.96
N THR A 173 -30.99 5.46 17.29
CA THR A 173 -31.28 4.30 16.44
C THR A 173 -32.01 4.66 15.15
N ASN A 174 -32.84 5.72 15.17
CA ASN A 174 -33.72 6.12 14.06
C ASN A 174 -33.58 7.61 13.71
N ALA A 175 -32.38 8.17 13.83
CA ALA A 175 -32.11 9.54 13.45
C ALA A 175 -30.69 9.68 12.92
N ASN A 176 -30.40 10.84 12.32
CA ASN A 176 -29.05 11.15 11.85
C ASN A 176 -28.04 11.02 13.01
N PRO A 177 -26.85 10.45 12.76
CA PRO A 177 -25.80 10.38 13.75
C PRO A 177 -25.51 11.77 14.32
N LYS A 178 -25.44 11.84 15.65
CA LYS A 178 -25.06 13.05 16.35
C LYS A 178 -23.55 13.12 16.44
N GLU A 179 -23.02 14.32 16.30
CA GLU A 179 -21.62 14.57 16.61
C GLU A 179 -21.35 14.29 18.10
N VAL A 180 -20.22 13.67 18.38
CA VAL A 180 -19.77 13.45 19.75
C VAL A 180 -19.46 14.81 20.39
N PRO A 181 -20.09 15.18 21.52
CA PRO A 181 -19.85 16.47 22.14
C PRO A 181 -18.37 16.71 22.45
N ALA A 182 -17.91 17.95 22.24
CA ALA A 182 -16.56 18.35 22.59
C ALA A 182 -16.26 18.03 24.06
N GLY A 183 -15.14 17.36 24.32
CA GLY A 183 -14.74 16.97 25.67
C GLY A 183 -15.34 15.65 26.18
N TYR A 184 -16.31 15.04 25.49
CA TYR A 184 -16.80 13.71 25.85
C TYR A 184 -15.66 12.68 25.81
N ARG A 185 -15.66 11.76 26.77
CA ARG A 185 -14.64 10.73 26.93
C ARG A 185 -15.27 9.38 27.24
N CYS A 186 -14.72 8.35 26.61
CA CYS A 186 -14.99 6.97 27.00
C CYS A 186 -14.11 6.56 28.19
N LYS A 187 -14.55 5.54 28.91
CA LYS A 187 -13.77 4.87 29.95
C LYS A 187 -12.92 3.76 29.33
N LYS A 188 -11.87 3.34 30.04
CA LYS A 188 -11.05 2.20 29.63
C LYS A 188 -11.85 0.90 29.48
N SER A 189 -12.86 0.70 30.34
CA SER A 189 -13.78 -0.45 30.28
C SER A 189 -14.56 -0.53 28.97
N ASP A 190 -14.82 0.62 28.33
CA ASP A 190 -15.64 0.68 27.13
C ASP A 190 -14.94 0.08 25.91
N VAL A 191 -13.60 0.02 25.94
CA VAL A 191 -12.80 -0.66 24.90
C VAL A 191 -13.20 -2.12 24.76
N LEU A 192 -13.38 -2.82 25.89
CA LEU A 192 -13.83 -4.21 25.90
C LEU A 192 -15.31 -4.30 25.51
N ALA A 193 -16.15 -3.43 26.09
CA ALA A 193 -17.60 -3.53 25.96
C ALA A 193 -18.14 -3.13 24.58
N SER A 194 -17.49 -2.19 23.90
CA SER A 194 -17.98 -1.58 22.66
C SER A 194 -16.99 -1.65 21.49
N GLY A 195 -15.80 -2.19 21.73
CA GLY A 195 -14.70 -2.14 20.78
C GLY A 195 -13.86 -0.88 20.96
N GLY A 196 -12.59 -1.01 20.55
CA GLY A 196 -11.56 0.00 20.72
C GLY A 196 -10.94 0.38 19.40
N MET A 197 -10.35 1.58 19.37
CA MET A 197 -9.47 1.99 18.29
C MET A 197 -8.25 2.69 18.88
N LEU A 198 -7.07 2.30 18.44
CA LEU A 198 -5.82 2.97 18.77
C LEU A 198 -5.23 3.55 17.49
N LYS A 199 -4.89 4.85 17.51
CA LYS A 199 -4.23 5.55 16.41
C LYS A 199 -2.89 6.10 16.85
N MET A 200 -1.87 5.99 16.01
CA MET A 200 -0.58 6.61 16.22
C MET A 200 0.12 6.90 14.88
N THR A 201 1.13 7.76 14.92
CA THR A 201 2.10 7.92 13.83
C THR A 201 3.45 7.49 14.37
N ALA A 202 4.02 6.46 13.76
CA ALA A 202 5.31 5.91 14.11
C ALA A 202 6.39 6.52 13.24
N ARG A 203 7.44 7.04 13.89
CA ARG A 203 8.64 7.51 13.21
C ARG A 203 9.75 6.48 13.41
N PRO A 204 10.21 5.82 12.35
CA PRO A 204 11.26 4.83 12.44
C PRO A 204 12.59 5.43 12.92
N PRO A 205 13.41 4.65 13.65
CA PRO A 205 14.75 5.09 14.04
C PRO A 205 15.59 5.38 12.79
N SER A 206 16.43 6.42 12.84
CA SER A 206 17.15 7.00 11.69
C SER A 206 18.24 6.12 11.06
N THR A 207 18.22 4.81 11.31
CA THR A 207 19.21 3.83 10.83
C THR A 207 18.94 3.34 9.41
N MET A 208 17.81 3.73 8.80
CA MET A 208 17.47 3.40 7.43
C MET A 208 17.56 4.66 6.55
N THR A 209 17.86 4.50 5.26
CA THR A 209 17.83 5.60 4.30
C THR A 209 16.38 5.97 4.03
N ALA A 210 15.95 7.16 4.48
CA ALA A 210 14.62 7.74 4.25
C ALA A 210 13.39 6.89 4.67
N PRO A 211 13.32 6.37 5.91
CA PRO A 211 12.15 5.64 6.35
C PRO A 211 11.05 6.67 6.64
N GLY A 212 10.03 6.70 5.79
CA GLY A 212 8.88 7.59 5.97
C GLY A 212 8.14 7.31 7.27
N ASP A 213 7.44 8.31 7.79
CA ASP A 213 6.55 8.13 8.94
C ASP A 213 5.37 7.21 8.56
N THR A 214 4.93 6.37 9.49
CA THR A 214 3.83 5.41 9.27
C THR A 214 2.64 5.78 10.15
N SER A 215 1.46 5.96 9.56
CA SER A 215 0.22 6.04 10.33
C SER A 215 -0.30 4.63 10.60
N ILE A 216 -0.49 4.30 11.88
CA ILE A 216 -0.94 2.98 12.34
C ILE A 216 -2.29 3.12 13.04
N VAL A 217 -3.24 2.30 12.64
CA VAL A 217 -4.57 2.18 13.24
C VAL A 217 -4.82 0.73 13.62
N ILE A 218 -5.15 0.50 14.89
CA ILE A 218 -5.64 -0.80 15.38
C ILE A 218 -7.11 -0.64 15.74
N GLN A 219 -7.97 -1.45 15.16
CA GLN A 219 -9.39 -1.54 15.52
C GLN A 219 -9.65 -2.88 16.19
N SER A 220 -10.17 -2.88 17.41
CA SER A 220 -10.33 -4.10 18.21
C SER A 220 -11.78 -4.35 18.61
N THR A 221 -12.16 -5.62 18.68
CA THR A 221 -13.39 -6.10 19.30
C THR A 221 -13.03 -7.16 20.33
N GLY A 222 -13.65 -7.11 21.51
CA GLY A 222 -13.44 -8.11 22.57
C GLY A 222 -12.05 -8.08 23.22
N LEU A 223 -11.28 -6.99 23.07
CA LEU A 223 -10.01 -6.77 23.74
C LEU A 223 -10.15 -5.74 24.86
N THR A 224 -9.42 -5.93 25.95
CA THR A 224 -9.33 -4.91 27.01
C THR A 224 -8.45 -3.73 26.56
N TYR A 225 -8.58 -2.60 27.25
CA TYR A 225 -7.68 -1.46 27.08
C TYR A 225 -6.20 -1.88 27.18
N ASP A 226 -5.86 -2.66 28.20
CA ASP A 226 -4.47 -3.08 28.43
C ASP A 226 -3.98 -4.06 27.36
N GLN A 227 -4.84 -4.95 26.85
CA GLN A 227 -4.50 -5.83 25.72
C GLN A 227 -4.24 -5.01 24.45
N LEU A 228 -5.09 -4.04 24.14
CA LEU A 228 -4.92 -3.15 22.98
C LEU A 228 -3.62 -2.36 23.08
N VAL A 229 -3.31 -1.81 24.27
CA VAL A 229 -2.07 -1.08 24.52
C VAL A 229 -0.85 -2.00 24.48
N ALA A 230 -0.94 -3.23 24.99
CA ALA A 230 0.15 -4.20 24.94
C ALA A 230 0.48 -4.62 23.52
N ILE A 231 -0.53 -4.83 22.66
CA ILE A 231 -0.33 -5.09 21.23
C ILE A 231 0.38 -3.89 20.59
N ALA A 232 -0.14 -2.68 20.79
CA ALA A 232 0.45 -1.47 20.23
C ALA A 232 1.88 -1.19 20.71
N SER A 233 2.20 -1.51 21.97
CA SER A 233 3.55 -1.29 22.53
C SER A 233 4.55 -2.38 22.11
N SER A 234 4.08 -3.41 21.40
CA SER A 234 4.91 -4.52 20.92
C SER A 234 5.30 -4.39 19.46
N PHE A 235 4.92 -3.31 18.78
CA PHE A 235 5.25 -3.12 17.39
C PHE A 235 6.76 -3.08 17.18
N VAL A 236 7.22 -3.90 16.25
CA VAL A 236 8.59 -3.91 15.74
C VAL A 236 8.56 -3.49 14.28
N GLN A 237 9.60 -2.79 13.88
CA GLN A 237 9.74 -2.32 12.51
C GLN A 237 9.99 -3.51 11.57
N VAL A 238 9.28 -3.55 10.46
CA VAL A 238 9.38 -4.66 9.50
C VAL A 238 10.48 -4.39 8.50
N ALA A 239 11.47 -5.28 8.45
CA ALA A 239 12.46 -5.29 7.37
C ALA A 239 11.81 -5.83 6.08
N PRO A 240 12.05 -5.18 4.91
CA PRO A 240 11.53 -5.70 3.64
C PRO A 240 12.18 -7.05 3.30
N ASP A 241 11.38 -7.98 2.76
CA ASP A 241 11.90 -9.24 2.22
C ASP A 241 12.62 -8.96 0.88
N PRO A 242 13.94 -9.19 0.80
CA PRO A 242 14.72 -8.88 -0.41
C PRO A 242 14.37 -9.77 -1.60
N ASN A 243 13.61 -10.86 -1.39
CA ASN A 243 13.27 -11.83 -2.44
C ASN A 243 11.98 -11.48 -3.21
N VAL A 244 11.29 -10.38 -2.86
CA VAL A 244 10.09 -9.96 -3.58
C VAL A 244 10.47 -9.27 -4.89
N ALA A 245 10.30 -9.99 -6.00
CA ALA A 245 10.80 -9.59 -7.32
C ALA A 245 9.96 -8.52 -8.06
N ALA A 246 8.94 -7.96 -7.40
CA ALA A 246 7.89 -7.21 -8.08
C ALA A 246 8.13 -5.69 -8.17
N GLY A 247 9.26 -5.15 -7.70
CA GLY A 247 9.49 -3.70 -7.67
C GLY A 247 8.54 -3.00 -6.69
N SER A 248 9.05 -2.09 -5.88
CA SER A 248 8.24 -1.45 -4.86
C SER A 248 7.26 -0.41 -5.43
N ALA A 249 6.24 -0.03 -4.65
CA ALA A 249 5.30 1.03 -5.02
C ALA A 249 6.01 2.37 -5.25
N GLN A 250 7.01 2.70 -4.42
CA GLN A 250 7.84 3.88 -4.65
C GLN A 250 8.62 3.77 -5.96
N MET A 251 9.27 2.64 -6.25
CA MET A 251 9.99 2.45 -7.51
C MET A 251 9.06 2.50 -8.72
N ARG A 252 7.87 1.91 -8.62
CA ARG A 252 6.81 1.98 -9.64
C ARG A 252 6.35 3.43 -9.87
N ALA A 253 6.16 4.20 -8.80
CA ALA A 253 5.80 5.61 -8.89
C ALA A 253 6.91 6.45 -9.56
N VAL A 254 8.17 6.20 -9.20
CA VAL A 254 9.33 6.84 -9.86
C VAL A 254 9.39 6.47 -11.34
N CYS A 255 9.22 5.19 -11.69
CA CYS A 255 9.12 4.73 -13.09
C CYS A 255 8.01 5.47 -13.84
N LYS A 256 6.80 5.54 -13.25
CA LYS A 256 5.65 6.23 -13.84
C LYS A 256 5.98 7.69 -14.13
N GLN A 257 6.60 8.39 -13.19
CA GLN A 257 7.01 9.78 -13.36
C GLN A 257 8.02 9.93 -14.49
N ILE A 258 9.10 9.14 -14.48
CA ILE A 258 10.17 9.18 -15.49
C ILE A 258 9.60 9.03 -16.91
N VAL A 259 8.72 8.03 -17.10
CA VAL A 259 8.10 7.72 -18.40
C VAL A 259 7.09 8.80 -18.80
N THR A 260 6.25 9.26 -17.87
CA THR A 260 5.23 10.29 -18.14
C THR A 260 5.87 11.63 -18.51
N ASP A 261 6.92 12.02 -17.80
CA ASP A 261 7.65 13.27 -18.02
C ASP A 261 8.56 13.20 -19.26
N LYS A 262 8.68 12.01 -19.90
CA LYS A 262 9.63 11.75 -21.00
C LYS A 262 11.04 12.20 -20.65
N SER A 263 11.44 11.91 -19.42
CA SER A 263 12.73 12.35 -18.87
C SER A 263 13.90 11.84 -19.71
N THR A 264 14.98 12.62 -19.78
CA THR A 264 16.26 12.11 -20.29
C THR A 264 16.85 11.10 -19.32
N PHE A 265 17.75 10.22 -19.76
CA PHE A 265 18.42 9.28 -18.86
C PHE A 265 19.12 9.99 -17.69
N SER A 266 19.78 11.14 -17.94
CA SER A 266 20.45 11.89 -16.88
C SER A 266 19.48 12.44 -15.82
N ALA A 267 18.31 12.93 -16.23
CA ALA A 267 17.28 13.38 -15.30
C ALA A 267 16.66 12.21 -14.52
N ALA A 268 16.40 11.11 -15.21
CA ALA A 268 15.87 9.88 -14.64
C ALA A 268 16.82 9.26 -13.60
N ASP A 269 18.12 9.22 -13.90
CA ASP A 269 19.15 8.71 -12.99
C ASP A 269 19.26 9.57 -11.72
N LYS A 270 19.22 10.91 -11.84
CA LYS A 270 19.17 11.81 -10.67
C LYS A 270 17.94 11.57 -9.81
N LEU A 271 16.77 11.37 -10.43
CA LEU A 271 15.54 11.09 -9.70
C LEU A 271 15.58 9.73 -9.01
N ALA A 272 16.09 8.69 -9.68
CA ALA A 272 16.30 7.36 -9.10
C ALA A 272 17.24 7.44 -7.89
N GLN A 273 18.40 8.09 -8.02
CA GLN A 273 19.37 8.27 -6.94
C GLN A 273 18.79 9.02 -5.75
N ALA A 274 17.97 10.05 -6.00
CA ALA A 274 17.27 10.79 -4.94
C ALA A 274 16.30 9.91 -4.14
N ASN A 275 15.79 8.82 -4.73
CA ASN A 275 14.94 7.82 -4.06
C ASN A 275 15.72 6.60 -3.55
N GLY A 276 17.06 6.61 -3.60
CA GLY A 276 17.89 5.48 -3.17
C GLY A 276 17.94 4.31 -4.17
N TYR A 277 17.60 4.56 -5.44
CA TYR A 277 17.67 3.56 -6.51
C TYR A 277 18.82 3.84 -7.47
N THR A 278 19.24 2.80 -8.20
CA THR A 278 20.19 2.93 -9.30
C THR A 278 19.47 2.76 -10.63
N ALA A 279 19.65 3.69 -11.57
CA ALA A 279 19.13 3.56 -12.93
C ALA A 279 20.21 3.05 -13.90
N ARG A 280 19.84 2.17 -14.84
CA ARG A 280 20.70 1.74 -15.95
C ARG A 280 19.95 1.76 -17.26
N LEU A 281 20.66 1.98 -18.36
CA LEU A 281 20.09 1.88 -19.70
C LEU A 281 19.95 0.42 -20.10
N ALA A 282 18.71 -0.03 -20.33
CA ALA A 282 18.41 -1.34 -20.89
C ALA A 282 18.38 -1.32 -22.41
N SER A 283 17.93 -0.21 -23.02
CA SER A 283 18.01 -0.02 -24.46
C SER A 283 18.12 1.45 -24.85
N VAL A 284 18.72 1.69 -26.02
CA VAL A 284 18.84 3.02 -26.64
C VAL A 284 18.35 2.92 -28.07
N ASN A 285 17.28 3.65 -28.41
CA ASN A 285 16.61 3.62 -29.70
C ASN A 285 16.27 2.18 -30.16
N GLY A 286 15.78 1.37 -29.23
CA GLY A 286 15.43 -0.04 -29.47
C GLY A 286 16.62 -1.00 -29.53
N GLN A 287 17.86 -0.52 -29.39
CA GLN A 287 19.04 -1.37 -29.33
C GLN A 287 19.35 -1.77 -27.87
N PRO A 288 19.28 -3.08 -27.52
CA PRO A 288 19.58 -3.56 -26.18
C PRO A 288 21.01 -3.20 -25.76
N GLN A 289 21.18 -2.90 -24.47
CA GLN A 289 22.48 -2.70 -23.86
C GLN A 289 22.91 -3.95 -23.09
N ALA A 290 24.22 -4.18 -23.00
CA ALA A 290 24.75 -5.28 -22.21
C ALA A 290 24.48 -5.02 -20.73
N LEU A 291 23.60 -5.83 -20.14
CA LEU A 291 23.26 -5.78 -18.72
C LEU A 291 23.57 -7.11 -18.05
N THR A 292 23.94 -7.05 -16.77
CA THR A 292 24.02 -8.24 -15.93
C THR A 292 22.61 -8.74 -15.62
N MET A 293 22.43 -10.06 -15.70
CA MET A 293 21.15 -10.77 -15.51
C MET A 293 20.83 -11.06 -14.03
N ASP A 294 21.60 -10.50 -13.09
CA ASP A 294 21.29 -10.58 -11.67
C ASP A 294 20.03 -9.78 -11.36
N PHE A 295 19.31 -10.15 -10.31
CA PHE A 295 18.15 -9.41 -9.81
C PHE A 295 18.55 -8.54 -8.62
N ARG A 296 18.14 -7.27 -8.63
CA ARG A 296 18.33 -6.31 -7.55
C ARG A 296 17.08 -5.48 -7.31
N PHE A 297 16.62 -5.47 -6.06
CA PHE A 297 15.42 -4.74 -5.64
C PHE A 297 15.61 -3.20 -5.65
N ASP A 298 16.85 -2.72 -5.74
CA ASP A 298 17.21 -1.29 -5.76
C ASP A 298 17.55 -0.77 -7.17
N ARG A 299 17.25 -1.55 -8.23
CA ARG A 299 17.69 -1.25 -9.60
C ARG A 299 16.53 -1.06 -10.58
N MET A 300 16.63 0.01 -11.36
CA MET A 300 15.70 0.39 -12.42
C MET A 300 16.38 0.27 -13.79
N ASN A 301 15.67 -0.31 -14.74
CA ASN A 301 16.09 -0.54 -16.11
C ASN A 301 15.29 0.37 -17.03
N LEU A 302 15.97 1.30 -17.70
CA LEU A 302 15.33 2.34 -18.51
C LEU A 302 15.60 2.10 -19.98
N SER A 303 14.56 2.11 -20.81
CA SER A 303 14.69 2.14 -22.27
C SER A 303 14.46 3.56 -22.76
N THR A 304 15.30 4.02 -23.69
CA THR A 304 15.18 5.36 -24.29
C THR A 304 14.91 5.31 -25.78
N VAL A 305 14.09 6.24 -26.27
CA VAL A 305 13.89 6.52 -27.70
C VAL A 305 13.97 8.02 -27.91
N ASN A 306 14.79 8.47 -28.86
CA ASN A 306 15.03 9.90 -29.12
C ASN A 306 15.41 10.69 -27.85
N ASN A 307 16.27 10.10 -27.02
CA ASN A 307 16.75 10.66 -25.75
C ASN A 307 15.66 10.84 -24.65
N ALA A 308 14.47 10.29 -24.84
CA ALA A 308 13.41 10.25 -23.83
C ALA A 308 13.22 8.82 -23.32
N VAL A 309 13.05 8.64 -22.01
CA VAL A 309 12.69 7.34 -21.43
C VAL A 309 11.26 6.98 -21.83
N THR A 310 11.08 5.80 -22.40
CA THR A 310 9.77 5.29 -22.88
C THR A 310 9.30 4.06 -22.11
N GLU A 311 10.20 3.38 -21.42
CA GLU A 311 9.89 2.19 -20.63
C GLU A 311 10.80 2.15 -19.41
N CYS A 312 10.23 1.66 -18.31
CA CYS A 312 10.93 1.48 -17.05
C CYS A 312 10.54 0.12 -16.47
N THR A 313 11.51 -0.76 -16.31
CA THR A 313 11.37 -2.05 -15.61
C THR A 313 12.26 -2.05 -14.36
N TYR A 314 12.08 -3.02 -13.48
CA TYR A 314 12.82 -3.14 -12.21
C TYR A 314 13.40 -4.56 -12.07
N GLY A 315 14.59 -4.67 -11.48
CA GLY A 315 15.36 -5.93 -11.39
C GLY A 315 16.78 -5.84 -11.93
#